data_AF-A0A815P905-F1
#
_entry.id   AF-A0A815P905-F1
#
_cell.length_a   1.000
_cell.length_b   1.000
_cell.length_c   1.000
_cell.angle_alpha   90.00
_cell.angle_beta   90.00
_cell.angle_gamma   90.00
#
_symmetry.space_group_name_H-M   'P 1'
#
loop_
_entity.id
_entity.type
_entity.pdbx_description
1 polymer ?
#
loop_
_entity_poly.entity_id
_entity_poly.type
_entity_poly.pdbx_seq_one_letter_code
_entity_poly.pdbx_strand_id
1 'polypeptide(L)'
;MRCKCQSHSINGGNRLFEIYPTLDNEWHPHYLNNIENIIRSDICSRLQSLVLPATSPELIQLIFHGEFPCLRICHLGQCKPIILPSSMTIQQLNFRQLTIREQNGHELERILLVCSSLVYLDFSCDNVIPPFIFINRCFSSMKYLRLGRLKNFFFHNGQFDFLLSLFPNLLQFYLTANQCREHVETIIFREIAYYLRHRCPLLKILVLCIYMQGHMRSSYSIGNFKEITEMHSLFNYIEKCDSRLMITSHGFIQHHVYTRRYARPSFK
;
A
#
# COMPACT_ATOMS: atom_id res chain seq x y z
N MET A 1 -30.00 28.57 12.64
CA MET A 1 -29.44 28.11 11.34
C MET A 1 -29.22 26.61 11.41
N ARG A 2 -29.93 25.82 10.60
CA ARG A 2 -29.77 24.36 10.51
C ARG A 2 -28.61 24.06 9.57
N CYS A 3 -27.53 23.48 10.09
CA CYS A 3 -26.39 23.06 9.27
C CYS A 3 -26.84 21.90 8.35
N LYS A 4 -26.89 22.15 7.04
CA LYS A 4 -27.12 21.13 6.02
C LYS A 4 -25.77 20.51 5.64
N CYS A 5 -25.29 19.57 6.44
CA CYS A 5 -24.19 18.69 6.04
C CYS A 5 -24.72 17.68 5.00
N GLN A 6 -24.87 18.10 3.75
CA GLN A 6 -25.21 17.22 2.63
C GLN A 6 -23.93 16.61 2.04
N SER A 7 -23.50 15.50 2.63
CA SER A 7 -22.97 14.29 1.97
C SER A 7 -22.34 13.36 3.01
N HIS A 8 -23.16 12.84 3.92
CA HIS A 8 -22.86 11.56 4.54
C HIS A 8 -23.66 10.54 3.77
N SER A 9 -23.07 9.91 2.75
CA SER A 9 -23.57 8.59 2.39
C SER A 9 -23.10 7.66 3.52
N ILE A 10 -23.88 7.59 4.61
CA ILE A 10 -23.95 6.36 5.41
C ILE A 10 -24.68 5.35 4.51
N ASN A 11 -23.99 4.90 3.45
CA ASN A 11 -24.51 3.91 2.54
C ASN A 11 -24.08 2.55 3.05
N GLY A 12 -25.06 1.73 3.42
CA GLY A 12 -24.87 0.31 3.68
C GLY A 12 -25.14 -0.05 5.14
N GLY A 13 -26.31 -0.63 5.40
CA GLY A 13 -26.73 -1.00 6.75
C GLY A 13 -25.63 -1.71 7.56
N ASN A 14 -25.38 -1.22 8.78
CA ASN A 14 -24.65 -1.82 9.90
C ASN A 14 -23.29 -2.54 9.64
N ARG A 15 -22.72 -2.54 8.43
CA ARG A 15 -21.52 -3.32 8.06
C ARG A 15 -20.44 -2.51 7.36
N LEU A 16 -20.80 -1.44 6.67
CA LEU A 16 -19.89 -0.58 5.91
C LEU A 16 -19.94 0.84 6.47
N PHE A 17 -18.78 1.41 6.75
CA PHE A 17 -18.64 2.80 7.17
C PHE A 17 -17.57 3.48 6.33
N GLU A 18 -18.02 4.34 5.42
CA GLU A 18 -17.17 5.07 4.49
C GLU A 18 -17.36 6.57 4.70
N ILE A 19 -16.26 7.27 4.92
CA ILE A 19 -16.25 8.73 4.93
C ILE A 19 -15.33 9.20 3.82
N TYR A 20 -15.86 10.09 2.99
CA TYR A 20 -15.08 10.75 1.95
C TYR A 20 -14.73 12.17 2.42
N PRO A 21 -13.50 12.63 2.15
CA PRO A 21 -13.13 13.99 2.47
C PRO A 21 -13.96 14.93 1.58
N THR A 22 -14.70 15.83 2.21
CA THR A 22 -15.05 17.10 1.56
C THR A 22 -14.01 18.12 1.99
N LEU A 23 -13.63 19.03 1.09
CA LEU A 23 -12.62 20.07 1.35
C LEU A 23 -12.91 20.87 2.64
N ASP A 24 -14.17 20.96 3.04
CA ASP A 24 -14.62 21.68 4.25
C ASP A 24 -14.55 20.83 5.54
N ASN A 25 -14.65 19.50 5.45
CA ASN A 25 -14.72 18.62 6.63
C ASN A 25 -13.35 18.32 7.25
N GLU A 26 -12.26 18.44 6.48
CA GLU A 26 -10.89 18.24 6.98
C GLU A 26 -10.49 19.28 8.04
N TRP A 27 -11.22 20.38 8.15
CA TRP A 27 -10.91 21.52 9.03
C TRP A 27 -11.90 21.70 10.19
N HIS A 28 -12.92 20.84 10.32
CA HIS A 28 -13.88 20.97 11.42
C HIS A 28 -13.27 20.49 12.75
N PRO A 29 -13.24 21.33 13.81
CA PRO A 29 -12.57 21.00 15.09
C PRO A 29 -13.09 19.75 15.81
N HIS A 30 -14.29 19.29 15.46
CA HIS A 30 -14.96 18.14 16.09
C HIS A 30 -15.19 16.96 15.15
N TYR A 31 -14.65 17.01 13.93
CA TYR A 31 -14.88 15.98 12.90
C TYR A 31 -14.48 14.58 13.40
N LEU A 32 -13.27 14.44 13.96
CA LEU A 32 -12.79 13.16 14.49
C LEU A 32 -13.63 12.68 15.69
N ASN A 33 -13.94 13.57 16.64
CA ASN A 33 -14.77 13.24 17.80
C ASN A 33 -16.17 12.75 17.39
N ASN A 34 -16.79 13.38 16.39
CA ASN A 34 -18.10 12.97 15.91
C ASN A 34 -18.07 11.59 15.25
N ILE A 35 -17.03 11.32 14.45
CA ILE A 35 -16.83 10.01 13.82
C ILE A 35 -16.60 8.92 14.87
N GLU A 36 -15.74 9.20 15.84
CA GLU A 36 -15.47 8.27 16.93
C GLU A 36 -16.72 7.97 17.76
N ASN A 37 -17.53 8.98 18.08
CA ASN A 37 -18.77 8.79 18.83
C ASN A 37 -19.77 7.90 18.06
N ILE A 38 -19.88 8.08 16.73
CA ILE A 38 -20.75 7.24 15.88
C ILE A 38 -20.25 5.80 15.84
N ILE A 39 -18.93 5.61 15.72
CA ILE A 39 -18.32 4.29 15.67
C ILE A 39 -18.52 3.55 17.01
N ARG A 40 -18.32 4.25 18.13
CA ARG A 40 -18.35 3.68 19.50
C ARG A 40 -19.74 3.27 19.98
N SER A 41 -20.83 3.92 19.54
CA SER A 41 -22.10 3.74 20.24
C SER A 41 -22.87 2.46 19.89
N ASP A 42 -22.75 1.91 18.68
CA ASP A 42 -23.57 0.73 18.27
C ASP A 42 -22.99 -0.14 17.14
N ILE A 43 -21.93 0.32 16.45
CA ILE A 43 -21.48 -0.29 15.19
C ILE A 43 -20.25 -1.19 15.39
N CYS A 44 -19.48 -1.01 16.47
CA CYS A 44 -18.19 -1.68 16.70
C CYS A 44 -18.21 -3.20 16.43
N SER A 45 -19.18 -3.92 17.00
CA SER A 45 -19.25 -5.38 16.90
C SER A 45 -19.65 -5.90 15.52
N ARG A 46 -20.25 -5.05 14.68
CA ARG A 46 -20.77 -5.43 13.35
C ARG A 46 -20.00 -4.81 12.19
N LEU A 47 -19.14 -3.84 12.47
CA LEU A 47 -18.35 -3.12 11.49
C LEU A 47 -17.44 -4.09 10.73
N GLN A 48 -17.63 -4.21 9.42
CA GLN A 48 -16.80 -5.08 8.57
C GLN A 48 -15.84 -4.29 7.70
N SER A 49 -16.18 -3.05 7.37
CA SER A 49 -15.37 -2.18 6.51
C SER A 49 -15.37 -0.75 7.04
N LEU A 50 -14.18 -0.18 7.18
CA LEU A 50 -13.93 1.17 7.64
C LEU A 50 -13.03 1.89 6.64
N VAL A 51 -13.51 3.00 6.07
CA VAL A 51 -12.75 3.84 5.14
C VAL A 51 -12.75 5.26 5.67
N LEU A 52 -11.57 5.77 6.03
CA LEU A 52 -11.40 7.08 6.64
C LEU A 52 -10.31 7.88 5.91
N PRO A 53 -10.54 9.18 5.62
CA PRO A 53 -9.56 10.09 5.06
C PRO A 53 -8.72 10.79 6.15
N ALA A 54 -9.12 10.62 7.41
CA ALA A 54 -8.37 11.01 8.59
C ALA A 54 -8.75 10.16 9.79
N THR A 55 -7.76 9.82 10.61
CA THR A 55 -7.87 9.11 11.89
C THR A 55 -7.14 9.87 12.99
N SER A 56 -7.67 9.77 14.20
CA SER A 56 -7.00 10.15 15.44
C SER A 56 -6.12 9.00 15.97
N PRO A 57 -5.09 9.29 16.79
CA PRO A 57 -4.33 8.26 17.49
C PRO A 57 -5.20 7.31 18.32
N GLU A 58 -6.25 7.83 18.96
CA GLU A 58 -7.19 7.07 19.77
C GLU A 58 -7.96 6.05 18.92
N LEU A 59 -8.46 6.47 17.75
CA LEU A 59 -9.19 5.55 16.85
C LEU A 59 -8.26 4.50 16.25
N ILE A 60 -7.02 4.87 15.92
CA ILE A 60 -5.98 3.91 15.51
C ILE A 60 -5.75 2.86 16.61
N GLN A 61 -5.68 3.29 17.87
CA GLN A 61 -5.52 2.37 18.99
C GLN A 61 -6.66 1.36 19.06
N LEU A 62 -7.91 1.83 19.02
CA LEU A 62 -9.10 0.96 19.02
C LEU A 62 -9.09 -0.02 17.83
N ILE A 63 -8.72 0.46 16.64
CA ILE A 63 -8.65 -0.36 15.41
C ILE A 63 -7.69 -1.54 15.58
N PHE A 64 -6.46 -1.30 16.01
CA PHE A 64 -5.45 -2.35 16.09
C PHE A 64 -5.47 -3.14 17.40
N HIS A 65 -6.09 -2.64 18.48
CA HIS A 65 -6.39 -3.42 19.70
C HIS A 65 -7.56 -4.40 19.53
N GLY A 66 -8.24 -4.41 18.37
CA GLY A 66 -9.26 -5.42 18.09
C GLY A 66 -10.64 -5.10 18.66
N GLU A 67 -10.90 -3.84 19.05
CA GLU A 67 -12.22 -3.36 19.49
C GLU A 67 -13.30 -3.49 18.40
N PHE A 68 -12.89 -3.74 17.16
CA PHE A 68 -13.76 -4.03 16.01
C PHE A 68 -13.61 -5.48 15.58
N PRO A 69 -14.21 -6.45 16.28
CA PRO A 69 -13.94 -7.88 16.05
C PRO A 69 -14.34 -8.35 14.65
N CYS A 70 -15.29 -7.70 13.99
CA CYS A 70 -15.73 -8.06 12.63
C CYS A 70 -14.99 -7.32 11.52
N LEU A 71 -14.07 -6.40 11.84
CA LEU A 71 -13.45 -5.51 10.86
C LEU A 71 -12.48 -6.28 9.96
N ARG A 72 -12.79 -6.31 8.67
CA ARG A 72 -12.05 -7.03 7.64
C ARG A 72 -11.36 -6.11 6.65
N ILE A 73 -11.96 -4.96 6.38
CA ILE A 73 -11.46 -3.97 5.43
C ILE A 73 -11.20 -2.68 6.19
N CYS A 74 -9.97 -2.18 6.13
CA CYS A 74 -9.63 -0.91 6.75
C CYS A 74 -8.79 -0.09 5.79
N HIS A 75 -9.26 1.11 5.47
CA HIS A 75 -8.55 2.06 4.64
C HIS A 75 -8.35 3.35 5.41
N LEU A 76 -7.09 3.64 5.74
CA LEU A 76 -6.68 4.86 6.42
C LEU A 76 -5.90 5.71 5.40
N GLY A 77 -6.62 6.54 4.66
CA GLY A 77 -5.99 7.58 3.84
C GLY A 77 -5.63 8.72 4.76
N GLN A 78 -4.38 9.17 4.86
CA GLN A 78 -4.03 10.37 5.63
C GLN A 78 -2.90 11.15 4.96
N CYS A 79 -2.91 12.46 5.23
CA CYS A 79 -1.84 13.42 4.93
C CYS A 79 -0.80 13.54 6.07
N LYS A 80 -0.90 12.69 7.10
CA LYS A 80 -0.01 12.67 8.26
C LYS A 80 0.35 11.22 8.63
N PRO A 81 1.58 10.98 9.13
CA PRO A 81 2.02 9.66 9.56
C PRO A 81 1.14 9.12 10.68
N ILE A 82 0.73 7.86 10.53
CA ILE A 82 0.19 7.08 11.65
C ILE A 82 1.40 6.59 12.43
N ILE A 83 1.50 6.98 13.69
CA ILE A 83 2.53 6.47 14.59
C ILE A 83 1.83 5.41 15.43
N LEU A 84 2.01 4.13 15.08
CA LEU A 84 1.62 3.06 15.99
C LEU A 84 2.63 3.05 17.14
N PRO A 85 2.23 3.33 18.39
CA PRO A 85 3.15 3.29 19.51
C PRO A 85 3.92 1.97 19.51
N SER A 86 5.23 2.02 19.74
CA SER A 86 6.08 0.82 19.77
C SER A 86 5.62 -0.18 20.84
N SER A 87 5.03 0.32 21.94
CA SER A 87 4.43 -0.46 23.03
C SER A 87 3.06 -1.09 22.69
N MET A 88 2.44 -0.70 21.58
CA MET A 88 1.10 -1.17 21.24
C MET A 88 1.12 -2.65 20.83
N THR A 89 0.22 -3.48 21.34
CA THR A 89 0.10 -4.85 20.83
C THR A 89 -1.00 -4.87 19.78
N ILE A 90 -0.68 -5.25 18.55
CA ILE A 90 -1.71 -5.45 17.52
C ILE A 90 -2.45 -6.74 17.88
N GLN A 91 -3.75 -6.63 18.13
CA GLN A 91 -4.66 -7.74 18.45
C GLN A 91 -5.73 -7.94 17.36
N GLN A 92 -5.82 -7.00 16.41
CA GLN A 92 -6.73 -7.12 15.29
C GLN A 92 -6.23 -8.15 14.25
N LEU A 93 -6.83 -9.33 14.26
CA LEU A 93 -6.41 -10.48 13.44
C LEU A 93 -7.21 -10.63 12.13
N ASN A 94 -8.39 -10.01 12.07
CA ASN A 94 -9.39 -10.31 11.04
C ASN A 94 -9.25 -9.48 9.76
N PHE A 95 -8.19 -8.66 9.66
CA PHE A 95 -7.94 -7.89 8.45
C PHE A 95 -7.68 -8.78 7.25
N ARG A 96 -8.53 -8.60 6.23
CA ARG A 96 -8.39 -9.15 4.88
C ARG A 96 -7.82 -8.10 3.93
N GLN A 97 -8.16 -6.83 4.13
CA GLN A 97 -7.66 -5.72 3.32
C GLN A 97 -7.28 -4.56 4.23
N LEU A 98 -6.06 -4.05 4.05
CA LEU A 98 -5.53 -2.97 4.86
C LEU A 98 -4.84 -1.94 3.97
N THR A 99 -5.18 -0.66 4.16
CA THR A 99 -4.44 0.46 3.57
C THR A 99 -3.98 1.40 4.67
N ILE A 100 -2.68 1.66 4.73
CA ILE A 100 -2.04 2.58 5.67
C ILE A 100 -0.97 3.34 4.91
N ARG A 101 -1.04 4.67 4.91
CA ARG A 101 -0.10 5.50 4.16
C ARG A 101 0.79 6.33 5.08
N GLU A 102 1.98 6.65 4.60
CA GLU A 102 2.94 7.61 5.20
C GLU A 102 3.54 7.19 6.55
N GLN A 103 3.94 5.92 6.68
CA GLN A 103 4.47 5.35 7.93
C GLN A 103 5.99 5.50 8.09
N ASN A 104 6.52 5.28 9.30
CA ASN A 104 7.97 5.29 9.54
C ASN A 104 8.64 3.94 9.17
N GLY A 105 7.86 2.87 9.05
CA GLY A 105 8.32 1.56 8.54
C GLY A 105 8.30 0.43 9.58
N HIS A 106 8.46 0.72 10.87
CA HIS A 106 8.45 -0.28 11.95
C HIS A 106 7.08 -0.98 12.05
N GLU A 107 6.03 -0.32 11.59
CA GLU A 107 4.67 -0.82 11.63
C GLU A 107 4.43 -1.98 10.68
N LEU A 108 5.12 -2.01 9.54
CA LEU A 108 4.89 -3.01 8.48
C LEU A 108 5.15 -4.42 8.99
N GLU A 109 6.30 -4.63 9.63
CA GLU A 109 6.69 -5.93 10.16
C GLU A 109 5.69 -6.40 11.24
N ARG A 110 5.30 -5.52 12.16
CA ARG A 110 4.31 -5.83 13.22
C ARG A 110 2.95 -6.22 12.63
N ILE A 111 2.47 -5.46 11.64
CA ILE A 111 1.23 -5.77 10.93
C ILE A 111 1.33 -7.14 10.27
N LEU A 112 2.44 -7.40 9.57
CA LEU A 112 2.67 -8.68 8.91
C LEU A 112 2.79 -9.83 9.93
N LEU A 113 3.39 -9.64 11.11
CA LEU A 113 3.48 -10.66 12.16
C LEU A 113 2.12 -11.04 12.77
N VAL A 114 1.16 -10.12 12.77
CA VAL A 114 -0.16 -10.36 13.39
C VAL A 114 -1.24 -10.71 12.37
N CYS A 115 -1.34 -9.98 11.27
CA CYS A 115 -2.43 -10.07 10.29
C CYS A 115 -2.15 -11.12 9.22
N SER A 116 -2.05 -12.41 9.60
CA SER A 116 -1.71 -13.51 8.68
C SER A 116 -2.77 -13.76 7.59
N SER A 117 -4.01 -13.29 7.79
CA SER A 117 -5.12 -13.51 6.87
C SER A 117 -5.25 -12.46 5.75
N LEU A 118 -4.34 -11.49 5.70
CA LEU A 118 -4.32 -10.41 4.72
C LEU A 118 -4.27 -10.93 3.28
N VAL A 119 -5.17 -10.40 2.45
CA VAL A 119 -5.25 -10.65 1.01
C VAL A 119 -4.76 -9.43 0.22
N TYR A 120 -4.96 -8.24 0.78
CA TYR A 120 -4.59 -6.96 0.19
C TYR A 120 -3.87 -6.09 1.23
N LEU A 121 -2.73 -5.53 0.86
CA LEU A 121 -2.00 -4.54 1.65
C LEU A 121 -1.53 -3.38 0.75
N ASP A 122 -2.00 -2.17 1.05
CA ASP A 122 -1.44 -0.91 0.51
C ASP A 122 -0.75 -0.17 1.65
N PHE A 123 0.57 -0.28 1.69
CA PHE A 123 1.39 0.31 2.73
C PHE A 123 2.37 1.28 2.11
N SER A 124 2.45 2.51 2.61
CA SER A 124 3.56 3.40 2.26
C SER A 124 4.36 3.79 3.48
N CYS A 125 5.67 3.69 3.40
CA CYS A 125 6.57 4.13 4.45
C CYS A 125 7.75 4.90 3.88
N ASP A 126 8.24 5.83 4.70
CA ASP A 126 9.38 6.66 4.35
C ASP A 126 10.68 5.87 4.47
N ASN A 127 10.83 5.00 5.47
CA ASN A 127 11.99 4.13 5.57
C ASN A 127 11.50 2.68 5.54
N VAL A 128 12.06 1.86 4.65
CA VAL A 128 12.03 0.41 4.87
C VAL A 128 13.22 0.12 5.74
N ILE A 129 12.95 -0.28 6.97
CA ILE A 129 14.02 -0.76 7.85
C ILE A 129 14.51 -2.07 7.24
N PRO A 130 15.81 -2.18 6.93
CA PRO A 130 16.38 -3.44 6.53
C PRO A 130 16.51 -4.35 7.76
N PRO A 131 16.49 -5.67 7.58
CA PRO A 131 15.53 -6.53 6.87
C PRO A 131 14.29 -6.87 7.72
N PHE A 132 13.26 -7.49 7.12
CA PHE A 132 12.22 -8.24 7.87
C PHE A 132 12.82 -9.49 8.55
N ILE A 133 13.89 -9.34 9.32
CA ILE A 133 14.68 -10.44 9.90
C ILE A 133 13.79 -11.33 10.76
N PHE A 134 12.76 -10.75 11.38
CA PHE A 134 11.87 -11.49 12.27
C PHE A 134 10.71 -12.18 11.53
N ILE A 135 10.50 -11.88 10.24
CA ILE A 135 9.51 -12.58 9.43
C ILE A 135 10.11 -13.87 8.89
N ASN A 136 9.90 -14.96 9.63
CA ASN A 136 10.26 -16.32 9.19
C ASN A 136 9.03 -17.11 8.70
N ARG A 137 8.12 -16.46 7.97
CA ARG A 137 6.92 -17.12 7.42
C ARG A 137 6.46 -16.50 6.11
N CYS A 138 5.72 -17.30 5.33
CA CYS A 138 5.07 -16.85 4.12
C CYS A 138 3.63 -16.40 4.38
N PHE A 139 3.15 -15.45 3.56
CA PHE A 139 1.80 -14.91 3.52
C PHE A 139 1.06 -15.44 2.29
N SER A 140 0.67 -16.72 2.34
CA SER A 140 0.05 -17.43 1.21
C SER A 140 -1.34 -16.88 0.83
N SER A 141 -2.01 -16.18 1.75
CA SER A 141 -3.28 -15.48 1.56
C SER A 141 -3.14 -14.21 0.71
N MET A 142 -1.97 -13.56 0.74
CA MET A 142 -1.73 -12.28 0.09
C MET A 142 -1.78 -12.44 -1.44
N LYS A 143 -2.63 -11.63 -2.08
CA LYS A 143 -2.78 -11.57 -3.54
C LYS A 143 -2.37 -10.21 -4.10
N TYR A 144 -2.46 -9.15 -3.30
CA TYR A 144 -2.19 -7.77 -3.71
C TYR A 144 -1.28 -7.11 -2.68
N LEU A 145 -0.12 -6.63 -3.13
CA LEU A 145 0.82 -5.90 -2.30
C LEU A 145 1.20 -4.60 -3.01
N ARG A 146 1.00 -3.50 -2.31
CA ARG A 146 1.47 -2.18 -2.72
C ARG A 146 2.37 -1.63 -1.63
N LEU A 147 3.61 -1.39 -1.97
CA LEU A 147 4.60 -0.72 -1.13
C LEU A 147 4.96 0.62 -1.75
N GLY A 148 4.70 1.72 -1.05
CA GLY A 148 4.90 3.07 -1.54
C GLY A 148 5.98 3.85 -0.78
N ARG A 149 6.67 4.75 -1.50
CA ARG A 149 7.61 5.76 -0.96
C ARG A 149 8.81 5.21 -0.19
N LEU A 150 9.20 3.96 -0.44
CA LEU A 150 10.32 3.32 0.25
C LEU A 150 11.62 4.10 -0.01
N LYS A 151 12.14 4.85 0.96
CA LYS A 151 13.48 5.44 0.84
C LYS A 151 14.52 4.38 1.18
N ASN A 152 15.66 4.43 0.50
CA ASN A 152 16.80 3.54 0.74
C ASN A 152 16.51 2.05 0.51
N PHE A 153 15.62 1.72 -0.44
CA PHE A 153 15.38 0.33 -0.83
C PHE A 153 16.50 -0.18 -1.73
N PHE A 154 16.98 -1.40 -1.46
CA PHE A 154 18.01 -2.06 -2.25
C PHE A 154 17.41 -3.24 -3.03
N PHE A 155 17.64 -3.28 -4.34
CA PHE A 155 17.22 -4.37 -5.20
C PHE A 155 18.19 -5.55 -5.15
N HIS A 156 19.50 -5.31 -4.96
CA HIS A 156 20.54 -6.33 -5.20
C HIS A 156 21.17 -6.98 -3.98
N ASN A 157 20.89 -6.48 -2.77
CA ASN A 157 21.37 -7.11 -1.53
C ASN A 157 20.44 -8.24 -1.04
N GLY A 158 19.58 -8.77 -1.90
CA GLY A 158 18.60 -9.80 -1.57
C GLY A 158 17.32 -9.30 -0.90
N GLN A 159 17.17 -8.00 -0.59
CA GLN A 159 15.95 -7.46 0.02
C GLN A 159 14.72 -7.63 -0.88
N PHE A 160 14.84 -7.39 -2.19
CA PHE A 160 13.73 -7.55 -3.14
C PHE A 160 13.29 -9.00 -3.26
N ASP A 161 14.26 -9.91 -3.41
CA ASP A 161 14.00 -11.35 -3.49
C ASP A 161 13.38 -11.87 -2.20
N PHE A 162 13.95 -11.49 -1.06
CA PHE A 162 13.42 -11.83 0.25
C PHE A 162 11.98 -11.32 0.42
N LEU A 163 11.71 -10.05 0.12
CA LEU A 163 10.37 -9.49 0.17
C LEU A 163 9.38 -10.31 -0.65
N LEU A 164 9.71 -10.63 -1.91
CA LEU A 164 8.83 -11.41 -2.77
C LEU A 164 8.67 -12.86 -2.31
N SER A 165 9.71 -13.45 -1.69
CA SER A 165 9.64 -14.80 -1.13
C SER A 165 8.60 -14.92 -0.01
N LEU A 166 8.32 -13.82 0.70
CA LEU A 166 7.27 -13.77 1.72
C LEU A 166 5.86 -13.90 1.13
N PHE A 167 5.66 -13.64 -0.17
CA PHE A 167 4.33 -13.59 -0.81
C PHE A 167 4.25 -14.52 -2.03
N PRO A 168 4.32 -15.86 -1.85
CA PRO A 168 4.43 -16.82 -2.96
C PRO A 168 3.23 -16.84 -3.91
N ASN A 169 2.08 -16.29 -3.48
CA ASN A 169 0.82 -16.32 -4.20
C ASN A 169 0.39 -14.96 -4.77
N LEU A 170 1.33 -14.01 -4.85
CA LEU A 170 1.05 -12.65 -5.26
C LEU A 170 0.57 -12.58 -6.72
N LEU A 171 -0.56 -11.93 -6.95
CA LEU A 171 -1.12 -11.69 -8.29
C LEU A 171 -0.79 -10.28 -8.79
N GLN A 172 -0.68 -9.32 -7.88
CA GLN A 172 -0.37 -7.93 -8.18
C GLN A 172 0.65 -7.37 -7.20
N PHE A 173 1.69 -6.75 -7.75
CA PHE A 173 2.73 -6.09 -6.99
C PHE A 173 2.95 -4.66 -7.49
N TYR A 174 2.91 -3.71 -6.55
CA TYR A 174 3.28 -2.33 -6.78
C TYR A 174 4.40 -1.95 -5.83
N LEU A 175 5.47 -1.38 -6.38
CA LEU A 175 6.60 -0.87 -5.62
C LEU A 175 6.93 0.54 -6.09
N THR A 176 6.89 1.49 -5.16
CA THR A 176 7.47 2.81 -5.36
C THR A 176 8.60 3.02 -4.38
N ALA A 177 9.81 3.22 -4.89
CA ALA A 177 11.02 3.35 -4.10
C ALA A 177 11.90 4.51 -4.57
N ASN A 178 12.61 5.12 -3.64
CA ASN A 178 13.71 6.04 -3.92
C ASN A 178 15.02 5.29 -3.74
N GLN A 179 15.92 5.41 -4.71
CA GLN A 179 17.24 4.82 -4.59
C GLN A 179 18.00 5.43 -3.39
N CYS A 180 18.74 4.59 -2.66
CA CYS A 180 19.54 5.02 -1.51
C CYS A 180 20.55 6.08 -1.93
N ARG A 181 20.70 7.15 -1.13
CA ARG A 181 21.65 8.24 -1.43
C ARG A 181 23.11 7.82 -1.35
N GLU A 182 23.41 6.96 -0.39
CA GLU A 182 24.78 6.62 0.02
C GLU A 182 25.33 5.40 -0.72
N HIS A 183 24.46 4.61 -1.35
CA HIS A 183 24.81 3.40 -2.06
C HIS A 183 24.15 3.34 -3.43
N VAL A 184 24.98 3.56 -4.45
CA VAL A 184 24.60 3.45 -5.86
C VAL A 184 24.62 1.97 -6.25
N GLU A 185 23.47 1.31 -6.25
CA GLU A 185 23.36 -0.04 -6.84
C GLU A 185 23.02 0.03 -8.33
N THR A 186 23.63 -0.85 -9.13
CA THR A 186 23.28 -0.96 -10.55
C THR A 186 22.13 -1.93 -10.74
N ILE A 187 20.90 -1.46 -10.95
CA ILE A 187 19.72 -2.36 -11.11
C ILE A 187 19.82 -3.13 -12.44
N ILE A 188 19.79 -4.47 -12.39
CA ILE A 188 19.85 -5.37 -13.56
C ILE A 188 18.48 -6.01 -13.76
N PHE A 189 17.69 -5.48 -14.69
CA PHE A 189 16.29 -5.89 -14.84
C PHE A 189 16.11 -7.32 -15.38
N ARG A 190 17.12 -7.82 -16.11
CA ARG A 190 17.17 -9.22 -16.55
C ARG A 190 17.08 -10.20 -15.38
N GLU A 191 17.77 -9.91 -14.27
CA GLU A 191 17.77 -10.76 -13.08
C GLU A 191 16.41 -10.74 -12.37
N ILE A 192 15.81 -9.55 -12.25
CA ILE A 192 14.46 -9.38 -11.72
C ILE A 192 13.44 -10.15 -12.58
N ALA A 193 13.52 -10.04 -13.91
CA ALA A 193 12.62 -10.74 -14.82
C ALA A 193 12.75 -12.26 -14.69
N TYR A 194 13.98 -12.77 -14.59
CA TYR A 194 14.25 -14.19 -14.34
C TYR A 194 13.65 -14.63 -13.00
N TYR A 195 13.88 -13.86 -11.93
CA TYR A 195 13.32 -14.16 -10.61
C TYR A 195 11.80 -14.25 -10.65
N LEU A 196 11.12 -13.24 -11.21
CA LEU A 196 9.66 -13.20 -11.29
C LEU A 196 9.09 -14.39 -12.08
N ARG A 197 9.73 -14.76 -13.20
CA ARG A 197 9.30 -15.88 -14.04
C ARG A 197 9.32 -17.20 -13.27
N HIS A 198 10.33 -17.41 -12.43
CA HIS A 198 10.56 -18.70 -11.77
C HIS A 198 10.01 -18.77 -10.34
N ARG A 199 9.98 -17.65 -9.60
CA ARG A 199 9.63 -17.59 -8.18
C ARG A 199 8.26 -16.99 -7.91
N CYS A 200 7.73 -16.18 -8.83
CA CYS A 200 6.41 -15.57 -8.70
C CYS A 200 5.54 -15.86 -9.94
N PRO A 201 5.32 -17.14 -10.31
CA PRO A 201 4.66 -17.50 -11.58
C PRO A 201 3.20 -17.06 -11.66
N LEU A 202 2.57 -16.73 -10.53
CA LEU A 202 1.19 -16.24 -10.46
C LEU A 202 1.08 -14.72 -10.64
N LEU A 203 2.20 -13.99 -10.68
CA LEU A 203 2.21 -12.54 -10.78
C LEU A 203 1.73 -12.10 -12.17
N LYS A 204 0.62 -11.37 -12.20
CA LYS A 204 -0.03 -10.88 -13.43
C LYS A 204 0.16 -9.39 -13.65
N ILE A 205 0.33 -8.64 -12.56
CA ILE A 205 0.52 -7.19 -12.62
C ILE A 205 1.75 -6.83 -11.80
N LEU A 206 2.65 -6.10 -12.44
CA LEU A 206 3.82 -5.50 -11.82
C LEU A 206 3.84 -4.02 -12.16
N VAL A 207 4.06 -3.20 -11.14
CA VAL A 207 4.36 -1.78 -11.30
C VAL A 207 5.56 -1.45 -10.43
N LEU A 208 6.66 -1.07 -11.06
CA LEU A 208 7.86 -0.58 -10.38
C LEU A 208 8.05 0.89 -10.74
N CYS A 209 8.06 1.77 -9.74
CA CYS A 209 8.35 3.19 -9.89
C CYS A 209 9.58 3.54 -9.04
N ILE A 210 10.70 3.77 -9.70
CA ILE A 210 11.98 4.02 -9.05
C ILE A 210 12.31 5.49 -9.26
N TYR A 211 12.38 6.24 -8.17
CA TYR A 211 12.79 7.65 -8.18
C TYR A 211 14.31 7.72 -8.17
N MET A 212 14.83 8.28 -9.25
CA MET A 212 16.26 8.46 -9.49
C MET A 212 16.73 9.76 -8.83
N GLN A 213 17.82 9.70 -8.07
CA GLN A 213 18.47 10.91 -7.57
C GLN A 213 19.51 11.40 -8.59
N GLY A 214 19.59 12.72 -8.81
CA GLY A 214 20.20 13.35 -9.99
C GLY A 214 21.63 12.94 -10.39
N HIS A 215 22.40 12.35 -9.47
CA HIS A 215 23.76 11.84 -9.73
C HIS A 215 23.81 10.36 -10.19
N MET A 216 22.68 9.64 -10.21
CA MET A 216 22.63 8.17 -10.44
C MET A 216 22.09 7.77 -11.83
N ARG A 217 22.13 8.69 -12.80
CA ARG A 217 21.53 8.51 -14.14
C ARG A 217 22.14 7.36 -14.97
N SER A 218 23.35 6.90 -14.63
CA SER A 218 24.11 5.87 -15.35
C SER A 218 24.01 4.46 -14.76
N SER A 219 23.39 4.28 -13.60
CA SER A 219 23.50 3.06 -12.80
C SER A 219 22.31 2.11 -12.95
N TYR A 220 21.75 1.95 -14.13
CA TYR A 220 20.74 0.92 -14.35
C TYR A 220 20.92 0.32 -15.73
N SER A 221 21.02 -1.00 -15.75
CA SER A 221 21.04 -1.78 -16.97
C SER A 221 19.66 -2.37 -17.12
N ILE A 222 18.85 -1.72 -17.96
CA ILE A 222 17.61 -2.32 -18.47
C ILE A 222 18.01 -3.63 -19.17
N GLY A 223 19.13 -3.66 -19.89
CA GLY A 223 19.40 -4.70 -20.88
C GLY A 223 18.64 -4.36 -22.17
N ASN A 224 18.74 -5.22 -23.17
CA ASN A 224 17.96 -5.05 -24.39
C ASN A 224 16.47 -5.23 -24.06
N PHE A 225 15.66 -4.18 -24.24
CA PHE A 225 14.22 -4.20 -23.92
C PHE A 225 13.49 -5.38 -24.56
N LYS A 226 13.89 -5.74 -25.79
CA LYS A 226 13.37 -6.91 -26.50
C LYS A 226 13.65 -8.22 -25.74
N GLU A 227 14.86 -8.39 -25.21
CA GLU A 227 15.21 -9.60 -24.44
C GLU A 227 14.43 -9.69 -23.13
N ILE A 228 14.20 -8.57 -22.44
CA ILE A 228 13.47 -8.58 -21.15
C ILE A 228 11.99 -8.88 -21.36
N THR A 229 11.38 -8.28 -22.39
CA THR A 229 9.98 -8.51 -22.75
C THR A 229 9.75 -9.96 -23.19
N GLU A 230 10.72 -10.55 -23.90
CA GLU A 230 10.74 -11.98 -24.22
C GLU A 230 10.94 -12.88 -22.99
N MET A 231 11.68 -12.41 -21.97
CA MET A 231 11.87 -13.15 -20.72
C MET A 231 10.63 -13.12 -19.83
N HIS A 232 9.91 -11.99 -19.75
CA HIS A 232 8.70 -11.87 -18.93
C HIS A 232 7.73 -10.79 -19.43
N SER A 233 6.47 -11.18 -19.63
CA SER A 233 5.36 -10.30 -20.06
C SER A 233 5.01 -9.14 -19.12
N LEU A 234 5.64 -9.04 -17.95
CA LEU A 234 5.44 -7.95 -17.00
C LEU A 234 6.27 -6.70 -17.32
N PHE A 235 7.23 -6.79 -18.24
CA PHE A 235 8.15 -5.70 -18.59
C PHE A 235 7.77 -4.99 -19.91
N ASN A 236 6.48 -4.75 -20.15
CA ASN A 236 5.97 -4.32 -21.46
C ASN A 236 5.88 -2.81 -21.68
N TYR A 237 6.11 -1.99 -20.65
CA TYR A 237 6.20 -0.53 -20.78
C TYR A 237 7.22 0.01 -19.81
N ILE A 238 8.15 0.80 -20.36
CA ILE A 238 9.19 1.48 -19.60
C ILE A 238 9.13 2.96 -19.96
N GLU A 239 8.81 3.79 -18.96
CA GLU A 239 8.90 5.23 -19.07
C GLU A 239 10.12 5.69 -18.30
N LYS A 240 10.96 6.50 -18.96
CA LYS A 240 12.14 7.10 -18.37
C LYS A 240 12.01 8.61 -18.47
N CYS A 241 12.02 9.27 -17.32
CA CYS A 241 12.18 10.71 -17.22
C CYS A 241 13.38 11.05 -16.33
N ASP A 242 13.79 12.32 -16.29
CA ASP A 242 15.00 12.76 -15.61
C ASP A 242 15.09 12.42 -14.12
N SER A 243 13.96 12.11 -13.49
CA SER A 243 13.85 11.81 -12.06
C SER A 243 13.20 10.47 -11.74
N ARG A 244 12.69 9.72 -12.73
CA ARG A 244 11.94 8.48 -12.48
C ARG A 244 12.10 7.47 -13.59
N LEU A 245 12.14 6.20 -13.20
CA LEU A 245 12.00 5.03 -14.06
C LEU A 245 10.72 4.31 -13.66
N MET A 246 9.77 4.18 -14.59
CA MET A 246 8.52 3.47 -14.39
C MET A 246 8.49 2.23 -15.29
N ILE A 247 8.13 1.09 -14.72
CA ILE A 247 8.03 -0.19 -15.42
C ILE A 247 6.69 -0.81 -15.11
N THR A 248 5.95 -1.22 -16.14
CA THR A 248 4.62 -1.83 -15.95
C THR A 248 4.33 -2.98 -16.91
N SER A 249 3.45 -3.88 -16.46
CA SER A 249 2.80 -4.90 -17.28
C SER A 249 1.70 -4.33 -18.18
N HIS A 250 1.50 -4.90 -19.37
CA HIS A 250 0.59 -4.44 -20.43
C HIS A 250 -0.86 -4.16 -19.97
N GLY A 251 -1.39 -4.98 -19.05
CA GLY A 251 -2.76 -4.81 -18.53
C GLY A 251 -2.96 -3.56 -17.67
N PHE A 252 -1.89 -2.99 -17.12
CA PHE A 252 -1.99 -1.83 -16.24
C PHE A 252 -2.14 -0.52 -17.01
N ILE A 253 -1.50 -0.35 -18.18
CA ILE A 253 -1.66 0.87 -19.01
C ILE A 253 -3.11 1.02 -19.45
N GLN A 254 -3.74 -0.08 -19.90
CA GLN A 254 -5.16 -0.09 -20.22
C GLN A 254 -6.00 0.20 -18.97
N HIS A 255 -5.77 -0.50 -17.85
CA HIS A 255 -6.53 -0.23 -16.62
C HIS A 255 -6.31 1.17 -16.04
N HIS A 256 -5.16 1.82 -16.23
CA HIS A 256 -4.91 3.17 -15.72
C HIS A 256 -5.50 4.27 -16.61
N VAL A 257 -5.53 4.04 -17.93
CA VAL A 257 -6.30 4.86 -18.87
C VAL A 257 -7.80 4.74 -18.57
N TYR A 258 -8.29 3.55 -18.18
CA TYR A 258 -9.68 3.35 -17.79
C TYR A 258 -10.00 3.88 -16.38
N THR A 259 -9.19 3.61 -15.36
CA THR A 259 -9.44 4.10 -13.98
C THR A 259 -9.31 5.62 -13.85
N ARG A 260 -8.49 6.30 -14.67
CA ARG A 260 -8.55 7.77 -14.78
C ARG A 260 -9.80 8.26 -15.49
N ARG A 261 -10.39 7.48 -16.41
CA ARG A 261 -11.70 7.80 -17.02
C ARG A 261 -12.89 7.55 -16.08
N TYR A 262 -12.78 6.63 -15.12
CA TYR A 262 -13.81 6.38 -14.10
C TYR A 262 -13.68 7.23 -12.83
N ALA A 263 -12.63 8.07 -12.72
CA ALA A 263 -12.46 9.06 -11.66
C ALA A 263 -12.90 10.48 -12.09
N ARG A 264 -13.80 10.61 -13.07
CA ARG A 264 -14.60 11.82 -13.28
C ARG A 264 -16.05 11.50 -12.94
N PRO A 265 -16.64 12.09 -11.91
CA PRO A 265 -18.06 12.34 -11.90
C PRO A 265 -18.34 13.33 -13.04
N SER A 266 -19.18 12.90 -13.97
CA SER A 266 -19.88 13.78 -14.89
C SER A 266 -20.75 14.77 -14.11
N PHE A 267 -20.31 16.03 -14.01
CA PHE A 267 -21.10 17.25 -13.82
C PHE A 267 -20.15 18.41 -14.22
N LYS A 268 -20.33 19.24 -15.24
CA LYS A 268 -21.43 19.56 -16.17
C LYS A 268 -21.00 19.31 -17.62
#